data_AF-A0A2I1FSZ0-F1
#
_entry.id   AF-A0A2I1FSZ0-F1
#
_cell.length_a   1.000
_cell.length_b   1.000
_cell.length_c   1.000
_cell.angle_alpha   90.00
_cell.angle_beta   90.00
_cell.angle_gamma   90.00
#
_symmetry.space_group_name_H-M   'P 1'
#
loop_
_entity.id
_entity.type
_entity.pdbx_description
1 polymer ?
#
loop_
_entity_poly.entity_id
_entity_poly.type
_entity_poly.pdbx_seq_one_letter_code
_entity_poly.pdbx_strand_id
1 'polypeptide(L)'
;MKKINIVTLLLIASASLGFALSSQKTIQELNPVIGSIVPQCQKTLFDIATGPEFLKCIPFQRLLSHVAVLTDPKIIGKVLSDPNNNYKPILEEPLVNFSERLCSSPRCSDKGIENMVEAIKVGCESDLSRNQLLQFIFDAIALYPAIRDMICYKNEKVFCWNETMTTVFDLPPSPITITGNPLIDSIAVADPNKICTRCNKDIVTTFFTFINNNDLALQILRSLEINDDILNKIKSSIAIKCGIEFEEFLFFQMEFNVSNFNY
;
A
#
# COMPACT_ATOMS: atom_id res chain seq x y z
N MET A 1 15.54 -13.96 1.67
CA MET A 1 14.13 -13.65 2.00
C MET A 1 13.95 -12.14 1.97
N LYS A 2 13.36 -11.58 0.90
CA LYS A 2 13.05 -10.14 0.87
C LYS A 2 11.77 -9.95 1.69
N LYS A 3 11.91 -9.67 2.98
CA LYS A 3 10.79 -9.39 3.88
C LYS A 3 10.13 -8.08 3.42
N ILE A 4 8.95 -8.17 2.80
CA ILE A 4 8.10 -7.03 2.46
C ILE A 4 7.61 -6.45 3.79
N ASN A 5 8.04 -5.22 4.11
CA ASN A 5 7.57 -4.49 5.29
C ASN A 5 6.36 -3.60 4.91
N ILE A 6 5.57 -3.12 5.86
CA ILE A 6 4.51 -2.13 5.65
C ILE A 6 5.02 -0.88 4.92
N VAL A 7 6.30 -0.52 5.16
CA VAL A 7 7.05 0.50 4.41
C VAL A 7 7.19 0.12 2.94
N THR A 8 7.51 -1.14 2.66
CA THR A 8 7.54 -1.69 1.30
C THR A 8 6.15 -1.70 0.69
N LEU A 9 5.07 -1.92 1.46
CA LEU A 9 3.69 -1.90 1.01
C LEU A 9 3.18 -0.47 0.69
N LEU A 10 3.55 0.53 1.51
CA LEU A 10 3.31 1.96 1.27
C LEU A 10 4.14 2.49 0.09
N LEU A 11 5.39 2.05 -0.04
CA LEU A 11 6.27 2.36 -1.19
C LEU A 11 5.82 1.63 -2.45
N ILE A 12 5.35 0.38 -2.35
CA ILE A 12 4.72 -0.37 -3.44
C ILE A 12 3.44 0.35 -3.85
N ALA A 13 2.60 0.78 -2.92
CA ALA A 13 1.37 1.52 -3.19
C ALA A 13 1.59 2.87 -3.90
N SER A 14 2.61 3.62 -3.47
CA SER A 14 2.98 4.89 -4.12
C SER A 14 3.70 4.67 -5.45
N ALA A 15 4.49 3.60 -5.57
CA ALA A 15 5.10 3.18 -6.83
C ALA A 15 4.06 2.63 -7.83
N SER A 16 3.08 1.85 -7.38
CA SER A 16 2.09 1.17 -8.20
C SER A 16 1.06 2.11 -8.79
N LEU A 17 0.71 3.15 -8.04
CA LEU A 17 0.04 4.31 -8.61
C LEU A 17 0.91 4.98 -9.66
N GLY A 18 2.20 5.16 -9.44
CA GLY A 18 3.14 5.74 -10.41
C GLY A 18 3.41 4.93 -11.70
N PHE A 19 3.31 3.60 -11.63
CA PHE A 19 3.58 2.70 -12.75
C PHE A 19 2.34 2.40 -13.61
N ALA A 20 1.13 2.54 -13.07
CA ALA A 20 -0.14 2.48 -13.83
C ALA A 20 -0.31 3.64 -14.84
N LEU A 21 0.67 4.55 -14.88
CA LEU A 21 0.50 5.94 -15.26
C LEU A 21 1.44 6.33 -16.40
N SER A 22 1.32 5.69 -17.55
CA SER A 22 2.22 5.98 -18.66
C SER A 22 1.42 6.40 -19.89
N SER A 23 1.64 7.64 -20.34
CA SER A 23 1.10 8.20 -21.58
C SER A 23 1.46 7.33 -22.79
N GLN A 24 0.82 7.50 -23.95
CA GLN A 24 1.16 6.74 -25.18
C GLN A 24 2.66 6.79 -25.53
N LYS A 25 3.33 7.91 -25.21
CA LYS A 25 4.79 8.10 -25.37
C LYS A 25 5.59 7.37 -24.29
N THR A 26 5.08 7.30 -23.06
CA THR A 26 5.69 6.55 -21.95
C THR A 26 5.46 5.03 -22.08
N ILE A 27 4.35 4.58 -22.69
CA ILE A 27 4.10 3.15 -23.01
C ILE A 27 5.09 2.70 -24.09
N GLN A 28 5.39 3.59 -25.04
CA GLN A 28 6.43 3.38 -26.06
C GLN A 28 7.86 3.42 -25.49
N GLU A 29 8.13 4.24 -24.47
CA GLU A 29 9.43 4.30 -23.79
C GLU A 29 9.62 3.17 -22.75
N LEU A 30 8.53 2.63 -22.17
CA LEU A 30 8.50 1.46 -21.29
C LEU A 30 8.38 0.14 -22.06
N ASN A 31 8.19 0.16 -23.37
CA ASN A 31 8.14 -1.02 -24.24
C ASN A 31 9.31 -2.02 -24.02
N PRO A 32 10.56 -1.61 -23.74
CA PRO A 32 11.63 -2.54 -23.34
C PRO A 32 11.48 -3.15 -21.94
N VAL A 33 10.69 -2.56 -21.04
CA VAL A 33 10.44 -3.01 -19.65
C VAL A 33 9.13 -3.80 -19.51
N ILE A 34 8.10 -3.41 -20.27
CA ILE A 34 6.79 -4.07 -20.35
C ILE A 34 6.89 -5.34 -21.20
N GLY A 35 7.88 -5.46 -22.08
CA GLY A 35 7.83 -6.48 -23.12
C GLY A 35 6.66 -6.24 -24.07
N SER A 36 6.56 -7.03 -25.12
CA SER A 36 5.46 -6.94 -26.09
C SER A 36 4.14 -7.41 -25.44
N ILE A 37 3.41 -6.55 -24.73
CA ILE A 37 2.00 -6.82 -24.38
C ILE A 37 1.14 -6.76 -25.63
N VAL A 38 0.07 -7.54 -25.66
CA VAL A 38 -0.79 -7.63 -26.85
C VAL A 38 -1.50 -6.29 -27.10
N PRO A 39 -1.81 -5.94 -28.37
CA PRO A 39 -2.45 -4.67 -28.71
C PRO A 39 -3.76 -4.40 -27.94
N GLN A 40 -4.50 -5.46 -27.62
CA GLN A 40 -5.73 -5.37 -26.82
C GLN A 40 -5.46 -4.85 -25.40
N CYS A 41 -4.38 -5.30 -24.76
CA CYS A 41 -4.01 -4.84 -23.44
C CYS A 41 -3.54 -3.39 -23.48
N GLN A 42 -2.73 -3.02 -24.48
CA GLN A 42 -2.32 -1.62 -24.68
C GLN A 42 -3.50 -0.66 -24.82
N LYS A 43 -4.48 -1.03 -25.66
CA LYS A 43 -5.70 -0.26 -25.85
C LYS A 43 -6.48 -0.14 -24.55
N THR A 44 -6.61 -1.23 -23.79
CA THR A 44 -7.33 -1.25 -22.51
C THR A 44 -6.70 -0.28 -21.50
N LEU A 45 -5.38 -0.35 -21.33
CA LEU A 45 -4.66 0.56 -20.42
C LEU A 45 -4.78 2.02 -20.87
N PHE A 46 -4.72 2.26 -22.18
CA PHE A 46 -4.91 3.61 -22.74
C PHE A 46 -6.32 4.15 -22.49
N ASP A 47 -7.35 3.33 -22.72
CA ASP A 47 -8.76 3.71 -22.51
C ASP A 47 -9.01 4.03 -21.02
N ILE A 48 -8.39 3.29 -20.09
CA ILE A 48 -8.45 3.59 -18.65
C ILE A 48 -7.75 4.92 -18.35
N ALA A 49 -6.50 5.08 -18.79
CA ALA A 49 -5.68 6.25 -18.46
C ALA A 49 -6.23 7.57 -19.05
N THR A 50 -7.00 7.48 -20.14
CA THR A 50 -7.66 8.61 -20.79
C THR A 50 -9.14 8.75 -20.39
N GLY A 51 -9.66 7.83 -19.59
CA GLY A 51 -11.03 7.83 -19.12
C GLY A 51 -11.33 9.00 -18.17
N PRO A 52 -12.54 9.58 -18.22
CA PRO A 52 -12.89 10.77 -17.44
C PRO A 52 -12.85 10.52 -15.93
N GLU A 53 -13.22 9.33 -15.47
CA GLU A 53 -13.14 8.96 -14.06
C GLU A 53 -11.69 8.97 -13.57
N PHE A 54 -10.80 8.31 -14.32
CA PHE A 54 -9.37 8.22 -13.99
C PHE A 54 -8.71 9.61 -13.94
N LEU A 55 -8.92 10.42 -14.98
CA LEU A 55 -8.35 11.76 -15.07
C LEU A 55 -8.87 12.70 -13.97
N LYS A 56 -10.06 12.46 -13.45
CA LYS A 56 -10.65 13.24 -12.37
C LYS A 56 -10.06 12.89 -11.01
N CYS A 57 -9.83 11.61 -10.74
CA CYS A 57 -9.43 11.16 -9.41
C CYS A 57 -7.93 10.87 -9.25
N ILE A 58 -7.20 10.66 -10.34
CA ILE A 58 -5.77 10.45 -10.35
C ILE A 58 -5.09 11.66 -11.01
N PRO A 59 -4.45 12.55 -10.24
CA PRO A 59 -3.83 13.78 -10.76
C PRO A 59 -2.47 13.49 -11.41
N PHE A 60 -2.46 12.64 -12.43
CA PHE A 60 -1.28 12.05 -13.05
C PHE A 60 -0.13 13.04 -13.30
N GLN A 61 -0.43 14.12 -14.02
CA GLN A 61 0.57 15.14 -14.39
C GLN A 61 1.26 15.77 -13.18
N ARG A 62 0.55 15.83 -12.03
CA ARG A 62 1.08 16.37 -10.78
C ARG A 62 1.89 15.33 -10.00
N LEU A 63 1.62 14.04 -10.19
CA LEU A 63 2.29 12.94 -9.48
C LEU A 63 3.60 12.53 -10.16
N LEU A 64 3.72 12.67 -11.49
CA LEU A 64 4.88 12.26 -12.29
C LEU A 64 6.25 12.64 -11.69
N SER A 65 6.41 13.88 -11.22
CA SER A 65 7.68 14.37 -10.68
C SER A 65 8.09 13.68 -9.36
N HIS A 66 7.14 13.07 -8.65
CA HIS A 66 7.38 12.38 -7.38
C HIS A 66 7.60 10.89 -7.60
N VAL A 67 6.88 10.30 -8.57
CA VAL A 67 6.97 8.87 -8.91
C VAL A 67 8.41 8.44 -9.10
N ALA A 68 9.20 9.16 -9.90
CA ALA A 68 10.60 8.78 -10.17
C ALA A 68 11.44 8.56 -8.90
N VAL A 69 11.28 9.43 -7.89
CA VAL A 69 11.98 9.32 -6.61
C VAL A 69 11.41 8.18 -5.76
N LEU A 70 10.09 8.06 -5.73
CA LEU A 70 9.37 7.06 -4.93
C LEU A 70 9.50 5.63 -5.48
N THR A 71 9.93 5.48 -6.72
CA THR A 71 10.10 4.18 -7.39
C THR A 71 11.55 3.77 -7.63
N ASP A 72 12.53 4.64 -7.37
CA ASP A 72 13.93 4.32 -7.60
C ASP A 72 14.42 3.27 -6.57
N PRO A 73 14.78 2.05 -7.00
CA PRO A 73 15.21 0.99 -6.09
C PRO A 73 16.47 1.34 -5.29
N LYS A 74 17.35 2.21 -5.82
CA LYS A 74 18.55 2.68 -5.11
C LYS A 74 18.18 3.64 -4.00
N ILE A 75 17.24 4.54 -4.25
CA ILE A 75 16.73 5.48 -3.25
C ILE A 75 16.02 4.70 -2.15
N ILE A 76 15.08 3.82 -2.52
CA ILE A 76 14.36 2.96 -1.57
C ILE A 76 15.35 2.10 -0.77
N GLY A 77 16.30 1.44 -1.44
CA GLY A 77 17.30 0.62 -0.79
C GLY A 77 18.15 1.39 0.21
N LYS A 78 18.55 2.62 -0.13
CA LYS A 78 19.30 3.52 0.77
C LYS A 78 18.47 3.86 2.01
N VAL A 79 17.20 4.23 1.85
CA VAL A 79 16.32 4.51 2.99
C VAL A 79 16.11 3.29 3.87
N LEU A 80 15.83 2.12 3.28
CA LEU A 80 15.60 0.90 4.05
C LEU A 80 16.84 0.41 4.80
N SER A 81 18.05 0.76 4.32
CA SER A 81 19.31 0.38 4.97
C SER A 81 19.63 1.18 6.23
N ASP A 82 19.18 2.44 6.29
CA ASP A 82 19.37 3.32 7.45
C ASP A 82 18.23 4.37 7.46
N PRO A 83 17.02 3.98 7.90
CA PRO A 83 15.84 4.81 7.76
C PRO A 83 15.91 6.06 8.65
N ASN A 84 16.56 5.97 9.80
CA ASN A 84 16.67 7.05 10.79
C ASN A 84 17.39 8.27 10.19
N ASN A 85 18.44 8.03 9.40
CA ASN A 85 19.21 9.12 8.78
C ASN A 85 18.76 9.45 7.35
N ASN A 86 18.11 8.53 6.64
CA ASN A 86 17.81 8.70 5.23
C ASN A 86 16.34 9.01 4.91
N TYR A 87 15.38 8.68 5.78
CA TYR A 87 13.96 8.89 5.47
C TYR A 87 13.62 10.39 5.32
N LYS A 88 13.87 11.19 6.36
CA LYS A 88 13.57 12.63 6.38
C LYS A 88 14.23 13.39 5.21
N PRO A 89 15.56 13.29 4.99
CA PRO A 89 16.21 14.08 3.95
C PRO A 89 15.99 13.57 2.51
N ILE A 90 15.45 12.37 2.30
CA ILE A 90 15.34 11.77 0.96
C ILE A 90 13.90 11.54 0.53
N LEU A 91 13.02 11.04 1.42
CA LEU A 91 11.69 10.56 1.06
C LEU A 91 10.52 11.29 1.73
N GLU A 92 10.71 11.91 2.90
CA GLU A 92 9.60 12.56 3.61
C GLU A 92 8.91 13.62 2.75
N GLU A 93 9.65 14.64 2.29
CA GLU A 93 9.07 15.71 1.47
C GLU A 93 8.47 15.19 0.14
N PRO A 94 9.15 14.33 -0.64
CA PRO A 94 8.55 13.73 -1.83
C PRO A 94 7.24 12.97 -1.56
N LEU A 95 7.16 12.20 -0.47
CA LEU A 95 5.96 11.45 -0.10
C LEU A 95 4.85 12.37 0.43
N VAL A 96 5.18 13.41 1.19
CA VAL A 96 4.21 14.43 1.63
C VAL A 96 3.63 15.15 0.42
N ASN A 97 4.46 15.64 -0.49
CA ASN A 97 4.02 16.32 -1.70
C ASN A 97 3.19 15.41 -2.62
N PHE A 98 3.57 14.12 -2.73
CA PHE A 98 2.77 13.11 -3.42
C PHE A 98 1.39 12.97 -2.77
N SER A 99 1.35 12.83 -1.44
CA SER A 99 0.12 12.67 -0.67
C SER A 99 -0.78 13.90 -0.79
N GLU A 100 -0.25 15.13 -0.69
CA GLU A 100 -1.05 16.35 -0.86
C GLU A 100 -1.69 16.44 -2.25
N ARG A 101 -0.95 16.05 -3.28
CA ARG A 101 -1.46 16.07 -4.66
C ARG A 101 -2.53 15.01 -4.86
N LEU A 102 -2.30 13.79 -4.38
CA LEU A 102 -3.29 12.71 -4.45
C LEU A 102 -4.55 13.06 -3.66
N CYS A 103 -4.40 13.52 -2.42
CA CYS A 103 -5.50 13.76 -1.50
C CYS A 103 -6.27 15.05 -1.76
N SER A 104 -5.71 15.99 -2.54
CA SER A 104 -6.44 17.15 -3.06
C SER A 104 -7.35 16.80 -4.25
N SER A 105 -7.20 15.61 -4.83
CA SER A 105 -8.09 15.13 -5.90
C SER A 105 -9.26 14.32 -5.34
N PRO A 106 -10.44 14.39 -5.98
CA PRO A 106 -11.56 13.52 -5.64
C PRO A 106 -11.16 12.04 -5.60
N ARG A 107 -11.74 11.27 -4.69
CA ARG A 107 -11.59 9.80 -4.65
C ARG A 107 -12.15 9.22 -5.96
N CYS A 108 -11.46 8.25 -6.56
CA CYS A 108 -12.12 7.44 -7.59
C CYS A 108 -13.31 6.73 -6.95
N SER A 109 -14.44 6.68 -7.64
CA SER A 109 -15.58 5.91 -7.14
C SER A 109 -15.22 4.43 -7.06
N ASP A 110 -15.77 3.72 -6.07
CA ASP A 110 -15.55 2.28 -5.93
C ASP A 110 -16.00 1.55 -7.21
N LYS A 111 -17.10 2.00 -7.81
CA LYS A 111 -17.57 1.47 -9.09
C LYS A 111 -16.60 1.73 -10.26
N GLY A 112 -15.99 2.91 -10.29
CA GLY A 112 -14.95 3.24 -11.27
C GLY A 112 -13.75 2.30 -11.16
N ILE A 113 -13.29 2.04 -9.94
CA ILE A 113 -12.20 1.10 -9.68
C ILE A 113 -12.57 -0.32 -10.08
N GLU A 114 -13.75 -0.82 -9.70
CA GLU A 114 -14.24 -2.14 -10.13
C GLU A 114 -14.24 -2.29 -11.66
N ASN A 115 -14.71 -1.27 -12.37
CA ASN A 115 -14.74 -1.28 -13.84
C ASN A 115 -13.32 -1.29 -14.43
N MET A 116 -12.37 -0.57 -13.83
CA MET A 116 -10.97 -0.58 -14.28
C MET A 116 -10.31 -1.95 -14.03
N VAL A 117 -10.53 -2.54 -12.86
CA VAL A 117 -10.07 -3.89 -12.50
C VAL A 117 -10.59 -4.90 -13.52
N GLU A 118 -11.88 -4.88 -13.81
CA GLU A 118 -12.51 -5.80 -14.76
C GLU A 118 -12.01 -5.58 -16.19
N ALA A 119 -11.89 -4.33 -16.61
CA ALA A 119 -11.34 -3.99 -17.92
C ALA A 119 -9.92 -4.56 -18.09
N ILE A 120 -9.05 -4.43 -17.08
CA ILE A 120 -7.69 -5.00 -17.12
C ILE A 120 -7.75 -6.53 -17.14
N LYS A 121 -8.56 -7.17 -16.29
CA LYS A 121 -8.70 -8.65 -16.29
C LYS A 121 -9.02 -9.19 -17.67
N VAL A 122 -10.01 -8.58 -18.35
CA VAL A 122 -10.47 -9.02 -19.67
C VAL A 122 -9.49 -8.60 -20.77
N GLY A 123 -9.11 -7.32 -20.80
CA GLY A 123 -8.30 -6.75 -21.87
C GLY A 123 -6.84 -7.21 -21.86
N CYS A 124 -6.35 -7.68 -20.72
CA CYS A 124 -4.96 -8.06 -20.49
C CYS A 124 -4.78 -9.51 -20.03
N GLU A 125 -5.80 -10.37 -20.13
CA GLU A 125 -5.77 -11.76 -19.63
C GLU A 125 -4.50 -12.53 -20.03
N SER A 126 -4.10 -12.45 -21.30
CA SER A 126 -2.93 -13.16 -21.84
C SER A 126 -1.59 -12.65 -21.31
N ASP A 127 -1.54 -11.40 -20.85
CA ASP A 127 -0.33 -10.71 -20.44
C ASP A 127 -0.19 -10.63 -18.92
N LEU A 128 -1.31 -10.63 -18.18
CA LEU A 128 -1.34 -10.47 -16.73
C LEU A 128 -0.47 -11.49 -16.02
N SER A 129 -0.47 -12.77 -16.43
CA SER A 129 0.37 -13.79 -15.78
C SER A 129 1.85 -13.74 -16.15
N ARG A 130 2.20 -13.04 -17.23
CA ARG A 130 3.55 -13.06 -17.85
C ARG A 130 4.30 -11.77 -17.68
N ASN A 131 3.60 -10.70 -17.30
CA ASN A 131 4.15 -9.36 -17.20
C ASN A 131 4.03 -8.85 -15.76
N GLN A 132 5.16 -8.83 -15.07
CA GLN A 132 5.24 -8.38 -13.68
C GLN A 132 4.83 -6.92 -13.50
N LEU A 133 5.12 -6.05 -14.47
CA LEU A 133 4.70 -4.65 -14.40
C LEU A 133 3.17 -4.54 -14.50
N LEU A 134 2.56 -5.35 -15.36
CA LEU A 134 1.12 -5.35 -15.54
C LEU A 134 0.38 -5.92 -14.32
N GLN A 135 0.92 -6.97 -13.70
CA GLN A 135 0.44 -7.46 -12.40
C GLN A 135 0.48 -6.35 -11.36
N PHE A 136 1.59 -5.64 -11.30
CA PHE A 136 1.77 -4.56 -10.36
C PHE A 136 0.78 -3.40 -10.57
N ILE A 137 0.49 -3.04 -11.81
CA ILE A 137 -0.53 -2.04 -12.17
C ILE A 137 -1.92 -2.52 -11.76
N PHE A 138 -2.23 -3.78 -12.06
CA PHE A 138 -3.49 -4.41 -11.70
C PHE A 138 -3.71 -4.41 -10.18
N ASP A 139 -2.68 -4.82 -9.42
CA ASP A 139 -2.70 -4.84 -7.96
C ASP A 139 -2.86 -3.42 -7.39
N ALA A 140 -2.20 -2.42 -7.99
CA ALA A 140 -2.33 -1.00 -7.61
C ALA A 140 -3.79 -0.53 -7.64
N ILE A 141 -4.47 -0.81 -8.75
CA ILE A 141 -5.83 -0.36 -9.01
C ILE A 141 -6.78 -1.12 -8.10
N ALA A 142 -6.60 -2.44 -7.97
CA ALA A 142 -7.42 -3.27 -7.10
C ALA A 142 -7.33 -2.85 -5.62
N LEU A 143 -6.15 -2.42 -5.15
CA LEU A 143 -5.93 -1.97 -3.77
C LEU A 143 -6.11 -0.45 -3.57
N TYR A 144 -6.37 0.32 -4.63
CA TYR A 144 -6.44 1.78 -4.60
C TYR A 144 -7.35 2.33 -3.49
N PRO A 145 -8.60 1.82 -3.27
CA PRO A 145 -9.51 2.42 -2.30
C PRO A 145 -8.89 2.49 -0.90
N ALA A 146 -8.37 1.37 -0.40
CA ALA A 146 -7.71 1.31 0.91
C ALA A 146 -6.41 2.12 0.94
N ILE A 147 -5.55 1.96 -0.08
CA ILE A 147 -4.27 2.67 -0.16
C ILE A 147 -4.48 4.17 -0.08
N ARG A 148 -5.40 4.70 -0.90
CA ARG A 148 -5.68 6.13 -0.97
C ARG A 148 -6.23 6.63 0.36
N ASP A 149 -7.18 5.92 0.96
CA ASP A 149 -7.78 6.33 2.22
C ASP A 149 -6.73 6.36 3.35
N MET A 150 -5.85 5.34 3.41
CA MET A 150 -4.72 5.32 4.35
C MET A 150 -3.71 6.46 4.13
N ILE A 151 -3.34 6.74 2.87
CA ILE A 151 -2.40 7.83 2.53
C ILE A 151 -2.99 9.21 2.90
N CYS A 152 -4.31 9.35 2.82
CA CYS A 152 -4.99 10.63 3.01
C CYS A 152 -5.44 10.92 4.43
N TYR A 153 -5.32 9.99 5.37
CA TYR A 153 -5.58 10.29 6.78
C TYR A 153 -4.64 11.37 7.30
N LYS A 154 -5.21 12.32 8.03
CA LYS A 154 -4.48 13.37 8.72
C LYS A 154 -4.90 13.42 10.19
N ASN A 155 -3.91 13.60 11.05
CA ASN A 155 -4.10 14.06 12.40
C ASN A 155 -3.66 15.53 12.44
N GLU A 156 -4.61 16.43 12.67
CA GLU A 156 -4.46 17.85 12.44
C GLU A 156 -3.98 18.17 11.01
N LYS A 157 -2.73 18.61 10.85
CA LYS A 157 -2.12 18.95 9.56
C LYS A 157 -1.11 17.91 9.06
N VAL A 158 -0.78 16.91 9.87
CA VAL A 158 0.24 15.90 9.56
C VAL A 158 -0.43 14.65 9.00
N PHE A 159 0.12 14.09 7.93
CA PHE A 159 -0.36 12.81 7.41
C PHE A 159 -0.08 11.68 8.39
N CYS A 160 -1.07 10.82 8.62
CA CYS A 160 -0.97 9.73 9.58
C CYS A 160 0.13 8.73 9.24
N TRP A 161 0.34 8.43 7.96
CA TRP A 161 1.46 7.59 7.55
C TRP A 161 2.81 8.27 7.86
N ASN A 162 2.93 9.60 7.74
CA ASN A 162 4.18 10.31 8.04
C ASN A 162 4.46 10.34 9.56
N GLU A 163 3.42 10.59 10.38
CA GLU A 163 3.49 10.48 11.84
C GLU A 163 3.99 9.09 12.25
N THR A 164 3.41 8.05 11.64
CA THR A 164 3.75 6.66 11.89
C THR A 164 5.19 6.34 11.52
N MET A 165 5.61 6.67 10.30
CA MET A 165 6.94 6.40 9.78
C MET A 165 8.01 7.10 10.60
N THR A 166 7.82 8.38 10.89
CA THR A 166 8.73 9.16 11.72
C THR A 166 8.84 8.57 13.12
N THR A 167 7.72 8.22 13.74
CA THR A 167 7.71 7.62 15.08
C THR A 167 8.43 6.28 15.10
N VAL A 168 8.17 5.42 14.11
CA VAL A 168 8.75 4.08 13.99
C VAL A 168 10.26 4.14 13.74
N PHE A 169 10.74 5.06 12.90
CA PHE A 169 12.16 5.23 12.65
C PHE A 169 12.89 5.93 13.79
N ASP A 170 12.23 6.80 14.54
CA ASP A 170 12.83 7.45 15.72
C ASP A 170 12.79 6.53 16.98
N LEU A 171 12.33 5.28 16.87
CA LEU A 171 12.37 4.31 17.98
C LEU A 171 13.81 3.92 18.33
N PRO A 172 14.13 3.76 19.63
CA PRO A 172 15.40 3.19 20.02
C PRO A 172 15.50 1.72 19.55
N PRO A 173 16.73 1.20 19.37
CA PRO A 173 16.93 -0.22 19.13
C PRO A 173 16.30 -1.06 20.24
N SER A 174 15.68 -2.18 19.87
CA SER A 174 15.14 -3.12 20.86
C SER A 174 16.28 -3.66 21.76
N PRO A 175 16.08 -3.72 23.08
CA PRO A 175 17.04 -4.32 24.00
C PRO A 175 17.08 -5.85 23.87
N ILE A 176 16.09 -6.45 23.19
CA ILE A 176 15.94 -7.89 22.99
C ILE A 176 15.63 -8.23 21.53
N THR A 177 16.15 -9.35 21.05
CA THR A 177 15.80 -9.86 19.71
C THR A 177 14.56 -10.74 19.80
N ILE A 178 13.53 -10.41 19.01
CA ILE A 178 12.26 -11.17 18.96
C ILE A 178 12.15 -11.90 17.63
N THR A 179 12.31 -11.16 16.52
CA THR A 179 12.13 -11.67 15.14
C THR A 179 13.42 -11.63 14.32
N GLY A 180 14.47 -10.99 14.85
CA GLY A 180 15.71 -10.72 14.12
C GLY A 180 15.59 -9.60 13.08
N ASN A 181 14.45 -8.90 13.04
CA ASN A 181 14.31 -7.64 12.30
C ASN A 181 14.33 -6.49 13.32
N PRO A 182 15.39 -5.64 13.32
CA PRO A 182 15.55 -4.57 14.31
C PRO A 182 14.35 -3.63 14.40
N LEU A 183 13.71 -3.31 13.26
CA LEU A 183 12.57 -2.41 13.24
C LEU A 183 11.32 -3.04 13.88
N ILE A 184 11.04 -4.30 13.54
CA ILE A 184 9.89 -5.03 14.11
C ILE A 184 10.09 -5.22 15.61
N ASP A 185 11.32 -5.58 16.01
CA ASP A 185 11.65 -5.80 17.42
C ASP A 185 11.53 -4.48 18.21
N SER A 186 11.98 -3.35 17.65
CA SER A 186 11.80 -2.02 18.24
C SER A 186 10.32 -1.64 18.39
N ILE A 187 9.50 -1.90 17.37
CA ILE A 187 8.05 -1.64 17.44
C ILE A 187 7.41 -2.48 18.56
N ALA A 188 7.80 -3.75 18.69
CA ALA A 188 7.22 -4.67 19.67
C ALA A 188 7.46 -4.22 21.12
N VAL A 189 8.65 -3.70 21.42
CA VAL A 189 9.01 -3.22 22.78
C VAL A 189 8.69 -1.76 23.04
N ALA A 190 8.31 -0.99 22.01
CA ALA A 190 8.02 0.43 22.14
C ALA A 190 6.79 0.68 23.03
N ASP A 191 6.83 1.80 23.77
CA ASP A 191 5.68 2.33 24.53
C ASP A 191 4.40 2.28 23.67
N PRO A 192 3.33 1.61 24.13
CA PRO A 192 2.05 1.58 23.44
C PRO A 192 1.55 2.96 23.02
N ASN A 193 1.75 4.01 23.81
CA ASN A 193 1.29 5.36 23.46
C ASN A 193 1.93 5.93 22.19
N LYS A 194 3.11 5.43 21.79
CA LYS A 194 3.79 5.82 20.56
C LYS A 194 3.28 5.08 19.32
N ILE A 195 2.73 3.89 19.49
CA ILE A 195 2.33 3.02 18.38
C ILE A 195 0.82 2.92 18.26
N CYS A 196 0.10 2.89 19.36
CA CYS A 196 -1.35 2.77 19.45
C CYS A 196 -2.01 4.13 19.35
N THR A 197 -1.60 4.93 18.35
CA THR A 197 -2.15 6.26 18.09
C THR A 197 -3.44 6.17 17.28
N ARG A 198 -4.22 7.25 17.27
CA ARG A 198 -5.40 7.36 16.41
C ARG A 198 -5.05 7.13 14.94
N CYS A 199 -3.93 7.68 14.48
CA CYS A 199 -3.47 7.50 13.11
C CYS A 199 -3.24 6.03 12.75
N ASN A 200 -2.56 5.28 13.62
CA ASN A 200 -2.34 3.86 13.40
C ASN A 200 -3.64 3.06 13.48
N LYS A 201 -4.58 3.45 14.35
CA LYS A 201 -5.91 2.83 14.44
C LYS A 201 -6.67 2.99 13.13
N ASP A 202 -6.72 4.21 12.59
CA ASP A 202 -7.44 4.52 11.35
C ASP A 202 -6.83 3.75 10.15
N ILE A 203 -5.50 3.69 10.05
CA ILE A 203 -4.79 2.92 9.01
C ILE A 203 -5.10 1.42 9.11
N VAL A 204 -4.92 0.83 10.29
CA VAL A 204 -5.13 -0.61 10.52
C VAL A 204 -6.59 -0.99 10.27
N THR A 205 -7.53 -0.18 10.77
CA THR A 205 -8.97 -0.43 10.60
C THR A 205 -9.34 -0.42 9.12
N THR A 206 -8.87 0.58 8.37
CA THR A 206 -9.14 0.69 6.93
C THR A 206 -8.56 -0.47 6.15
N PHE A 207 -7.31 -0.86 6.44
CA PHE A 207 -6.68 -2.02 5.80
C PHE A 207 -7.50 -3.30 6.03
N PHE A 208 -7.78 -3.64 7.29
CA PHE A 208 -8.45 -4.90 7.61
C PHE A 208 -9.92 -4.92 7.18
N THR A 209 -10.63 -3.80 7.30
CA THR A 209 -12.02 -3.69 6.79
C THR A 209 -12.07 -3.88 5.28
N PHE A 210 -11.10 -3.33 4.55
CA PHE A 210 -11.05 -3.47 3.11
C PHE A 210 -10.80 -4.92 2.69
N ILE A 211 -9.76 -5.58 3.24
CA ILE A 211 -9.40 -6.93 2.80
C ILE A 211 -10.43 -7.98 3.24
N ASN A 212 -11.10 -7.81 4.38
CA ASN A 212 -12.16 -8.72 4.82
C ASN A 212 -13.38 -8.70 3.88
N ASN A 213 -13.62 -7.58 3.20
CA ASN A 213 -14.76 -7.39 2.29
C ASN A 213 -14.35 -7.50 0.80
N ASN A 214 -13.11 -7.91 0.50
CA ASN A 214 -12.58 -7.92 -0.86
C ASN A 214 -11.71 -9.15 -1.13
N ASP A 215 -12.32 -10.18 -1.72
CA ASP A 215 -11.64 -11.45 -2.06
C ASP A 215 -10.44 -11.25 -3.00
N LEU A 216 -10.53 -10.31 -3.94
CA LEU A 216 -9.42 -10.01 -4.85
C LEU A 216 -8.23 -9.44 -4.08
N ALA A 217 -8.47 -8.53 -3.13
CA ALA A 217 -7.41 -8.00 -2.28
C ALA A 217 -6.73 -9.11 -1.46
N LEU A 218 -7.49 -10.06 -0.92
CA LEU A 218 -6.93 -11.24 -0.24
C LEU A 218 -6.09 -12.12 -1.18
N GLN A 219 -6.53 -12.32 -2.43
CA GLN A 219 -5.77 -13.07 -3.43
C GLN A 219 -4.44 -12.37 -3.78
N ILE A 220 -4.46 -11.04 -3.93
CA ILE A 220 -3.25 -10.24 -4.16
C ILE A 220 -2.30 -10.33 -2.96
N LEU A 221 -2.81 -10.21 -1.73
CA LEU A 221 -1.96 -10.37 -0.56
C LEU A 221 -1.31 -11.76 -0.49
N ARG A 222 -2.07 -12.82 -0.81
CA ARG A 222 -1.53 -14.19 -0.87
C ARG A 222 -0.46 -14.37 -1.95
N SER A 223 -0.60 -13.73 -3.10
CA SER A 223 0.43 -13.76 -4.16
C SER A 223 1.72 -13.06 -3.73
N LEU A 224 1.62 -12.11 -2.79
CA LEU A 224 2.73 -11.43 -2.12
C LEU A 224 3.24 -12.17 -0.87
N GLU A 225 2.86 -13.44 -0.69
CA GLU A 225 3.20 -14.27 0.47
C GLU A 225 2.63 -13.76 1.81
N ILE A 226 1.61 -12.89 1.79
CA ILE A 226 0.87 -12.42 2.96
C ILE A 226 -0.42 -13.24 3.07
N ASN A 227 -0.35 -14.38 3.76
CA ASN A 227 -1.47 -15.30 3.94
C ASN A 227 -2.26 -15.04 5.24
N ASP A 228 -3.35 -15.80 5.43
CA ASP A 228 -4.26 -15.64 6.57
C ASP A 228 -3.56 -15.84 7.93
N ASP A 229 -2.55 -16.71 8.02
CA ASP A 229 -1.74 -16.90 9.24
C ASP A 229 -0.93 -15.64 9.58
N ILE A 230 -0.30 -15.01 8.57
CA ILE A 230 0.42 -13.74 8.75
C ILE A 230 -0.55 -12.63 9.15
N LEU A 231 -1.70 -12.53 8.50
CA LEU A 231 -2.72 -11.53 8.82
C LEU A 231 -3.25 -11.70 10.25
N ASN A 232 -3.50 -12.94 10.69
CA ASN A 232 -3.94 -13.23 12.05
C ASN A 232 -2.85 -12.94 13.09
N LYS A 233 -1.58 -13.18 12.77
CA LYS A 233 -0.44 -12.78 13.61
C LYS A 233 -0.32 -11.27 13.75
N ILE A 234 -0.53 -10.53 12.66
CA ILE A 234 -0.53 -9.06 12.69
C ILE A 234 -1.66 -8.55 13.58
N LYS A 235 -2.91 -9.03 13.38
CA LYS A 235 -4.05 -8.70 14.24
C LYS A 235 -3.74 -8.99 15.71
N SER A 236 -3.36 -10.23 16.02
CA SER A 236 -3.03 -10.64 17.41
C SER A 236 -1.93 -9.77 18.03
N SER A 237 -0.91 -9.39 17.28
CA SER A 237 0.18 -8.52 17.77
C SER A 237 -0.31 -7.11 18.07
N ILE A 238 -1.22 -6.58 17.24
CA ILE A 238 -1.87 -5.28 17.47
C ILE A 238 -2.77 -5.36 18.70
N ALA A 239 -3.61 -6.39 18.82
CA ALA A 239 -4.47 -6.61 19.98
C ALA A 239 -3.68 -6.67 21.30
N ILE A 240 -2.58 -7.43 21.32
CA ILE A 240 -1.71 -7.56 22.49
C ILE A 240 -1.08 -6.21 22.86
N LYS A 241 -0.67 -5.42 21.86
CA LYS A 241 0.06 -4.17 22.08
C LYS A 241 -0.83 -2.98 22.40
N CYS A 242 -1.97 -2.89 21.72
CA CYS A 242 -2.84 -1.72 21.73
C CYS A 242 -4.19 -1.96 22.42
N GLY A 243 -4.44 -3.19 22.87
CA GLY A 243 -5.70 -3.59 23.48
C GLY A 243 -6.79 -3.88 22.45
N ILE A 244 -7.83 -4.59 22.89
CA ILE A 244 -8.95 -5.03 22.06
C ILE A 244 -9.79 -3.83 21.57
N GLU A 245 -9.80 -2.71 22.29
CA GLU A 245 -10.48 -1.46 21.88
C GLU A 245 -9.84 -0.79 20.66
N PHE A 246 -8.60 -1.13 20.34
CA PHE A 246 -7.97 -0.77 19.06
C PHE A 246 -8.61 -1.53 17.89
N GLU A 247 -9.20 -2.70 18.17
CA GLU A 247 -9.79 -3.65 17.23
C GLU A 247 -11.32 -3.78 17.33
N GLU A 248 -12.02 -2.97 18.12
CA GLU A 248 -13.49 -3.10 18.31
C GLU A 248 -14.30 -3.12 16.99
N PHE A 249 -13.74 -2.62 15.89
CA PHE A 249 -14.34 -2.71 14.56
C PHE A 249 -14.05 -4.03 13.81
N LEU A 250 -12.97 -4.74 14.16
CA LEU A 250 -12.52 -5.97 13.50
C LEU A 250 -13.23 -7.22 14.05
N PHE A 251 -13.55 -7.23 15.35
CA PHE A 251 -14.22 -8.37 15.99
C PHE A 251 -15.69 -8.51 15.57
N PHE A 252 -16.39 -7.43 15.24
CA PHE A 252 -17.81 -7.51 14.84
C PHE A 252 -18.05 -8.15 13.45
N GLN A 253 -17.02 -8.32 12.63
CA GLN A 253 -17.14 -9.06 11.36
C GLN A 253 -16.78 -10.55 11.49
N MET A 254 -16.13 -10.94 12.58
CA MET A 254 -15.95 -12.34 12.94
C MET A 254 -17.06 -12.72 13.91
N GLU A 255 -18.19 -13.21 13.39
CA GLU A 255 -18.97 -14.15 14.18
C GLU A 255 -18.00 -15.24 14.63
N PHE A 256 -17.64 -15.21 15.91
CA PHE A 256 -16.76 -16.20 16.48
C PHE A 256 -17.43 -17.56 16.29
N ASN A 257 -16.84 -18.40 15.45
CA ASN A 257 -17.07 -19.83 15.53
C ASN A 257 -16.29 -20.34 16.77
N VAL A 258 -16.81 -20.00 17.96
CA VAL A 258 -16.36 -20.57 19.25
C VAL A 258 -16.77 -22.03 19.27
N SER A 259 -16.01 -22.88 18.60
CA SER A 259 -16.22 -24.33 18.68
C SER A 259 -14.95 -25.15 18.86
N ASN A 260 -13.76 -24.54 18.89
CA ASN A 260 -12.50 -25.32 19.01
C ASN A 260 -11.45 -24.76 19.98
N PHE A 261 -11.87 -24.29 21.16
CA PHE A 261 -11.00 -24.34 22.34
C PHE A 261 -11.54 -25.43 23.27
N ASN A 262 -11.06 -26.65 23.05
CA ASN A 262 -11.10 -27.72 24.03
C ASN A 262 -9.67 -28.06 24.42
N TYR A 263 -9.40 -27.83 25.71
CA TYR A 263 -8.22 -28.15 26.54
C TYR A 263 -7.00 -27.21 26.44
#